data_AF-A0A2D5U9Q7-F1
#
_entry.id   AF-A0A2D5U9Q7-F1
#
_cell.length_a   1.000
_cell.length_b   1.000
_cell.length_c   1.000
_cell.angle_alpha   90.00
_cell.angle_beta   90.00
_cell.angle_gamma   90.00
#
_symmetry.space_group_name_H-M   'P 1'
#
loop_
_entity.id
_entity.type
_entity.pdbx_description
1 polymer ?
#
loop_
_entity_poly.entity_id
_entity_poly.type
_entity_poly.pdbx_seq_one_letter_code
_entity_poly.pdbx_strand_id
1 'polypeptide(L)'
;MKPLWLAIFASLLLVSCSSYQREFKASINEFHSVKLRPTPTGPWKGTWKSEVNGHHGPLWCMITRDEASPDTYNFRYRAGWGLLQFGDYTHPITTTQKEGTLSLNHSMSLPNNFGTYRIKGQVSPTQFECRFQGNGDKGTMVLQRPH
;
A
#
# COMPACT_ATOMS: atom_id res chain seq x y z
N MET A 1 -2.03 -39.54 -1.19
CA MET A 1 -0.91 -38.57 -1.31
C MET A 1 -1.37 -37.16 -1.73
N LYS A 2 -2.50 -36.65 -1.20
CA LYS A 2 -3.05 -35.30 -1.52
C LYS A 2 -3.32 -34.37 -0.31
N PRO A 3 -3.24 -34.77 0.98
CA PRO A 3 -3.53 -33.83 2.08
C PRO A 3 -2.34 -32.92 2.44
N LEU A 4 -1.10 -33.31 2.07
CA LEU A 4 0.10 -32.57 2.44
C LEU A 4 0.24 -31.24 1.67
N TRP A 5 -0.20 -31.18 0.41
CA TRP A 5 -0.12 -29.96 -0.41
C TRP A 5 -1.14 -28.89 -0.01
N LEU A 6 -2.32 -29.29 0.47
CA LEU A 6 -3.32 -28.36 1.01
C LEU A 6 -2.84 -27.70 2.32
N ALA A 7 -2.15 -28.46 3.18
CA ALA A 7 -1.58 -27.92 4.42
C ALA A 7 -0.43 -26.92 4.17
N ILE A 8 0.40 -27.14 3.14
CA ILE A 8 1.51 -26.24 2.76
C ILE A 8 0.98 -24.94 2.15
N PHE A 9 -0.06 -24.98 1.31
CA PHE A 9 -0.66 -23.76 0.76
C PHE A 9 -1.39 -22.92 1.82
N ALA A 10 -2.09 -23.56 2.75
CA ALA A 10 -2.77 -22.87 3.85
C ALA A 10 -1.78 -22.19 4.81
N SER A 11 -0.62 -22.82 5.07
CA SER A 11 0.41 -22.24 5.95
C SER A 11 1.13 -21.05 5.28
N LEU A 12 1.36 -21.07 3.97
CA LEU A 12 1.96 -19.94 3.24
C LEU A 12 1.08 -18.67 3.25
N LEU A 13 -0.25 -18.83 3.19
CA LEU A 13 -1.20 -17.70 3.24
C LEU A 13 -1.28 -17.06 4.63
N LEU A 14 -1.15 -17.86 5.70
CA LEU A 14 -1.13 -17.37 7.09
C LEU A 14 0.16 -16.61 7.41
N VAL A 15 1.31 -17.08 6.88
CA VAL A 15 2.61 -16.42 7.11
C VAL A 15 2.65 -15.01 6.52
N SER A 16 2.11 -14.78 5.30
CA SER A 16 2.10 -13.44 4.68
C SER A 16 1.23 -12.43 5.44
N CYS A 17 0.09 -12.86 6.00
CA CYS A 17 -0.74 -11.99 6.82
C CYS A 17 -0.02 -11.61 8.13
N SER A 18 0.69 -12.57 8.72
CA SER A 18 1.44 -12.34 9.96
C SER A 18 2.63 -11.39 9.77
N SER A 19 3.32 -11.43 8.62
CA SER A 19 4.48 -10.57 8.35
C SER A 19 4.08 -9.13 8.13
N TYR A 20 3.07 -8.86 7.29
CA TYR A 20 2.58 -7.50 7.06
C TYR A 20 2.13 -6.86 8.37
N GLN A 21 1.31 -7.55 9.16
CA GLN A 21 0.78 -7.01 10.41
C GLN A 21 1.89 -6.68 11.42
N ARG A 22 2.88 -7.57 11.53
CA ARG A 22 4.05 -7.36 12.41
C ARG A 22 4.86 -6.15 11.98
N GLU A 23 5.17 -6.04 10.69
CA GLU A 23 5.95 -4.94 10.13
C GLU A 23 5.19 -3.61 10.19
N PHE A 24 3.89 -3.63 9.94
CA PHE A 24 3.03 -2.46 10.10
C PHE A 24 3.03 -1.97 11.55
N LYS A 25 2.88 -2.88 12.53
CA LYS A 25 2.98 -2.55 13.96
C LYS A 25 4.36 -1.99 14.33
N ALA A 26 5.44 -2.57 13.82
CA ALA A 26 6.79 -2.05 14.04
C ALA A 26 6.94 -0.63 13.46
N SER A 27 6.43 -0.38 12.25
CA SER A 27 6.49 0.94 11.62
C SER A 27 5.68 2.01 12.37
N ILE A 28 4.57 1.64 13.03
CA ILE A 28 3.85 2.54 13.94
C ILE A 28 4.71 2.92 15.14
N ASN A 29 5.31 1.92 15.80
CA ASN A 29 6.16 2.17 16.95
C ASN A 29 7.35 3.08 16.60
N GLU A 30 7.97 2.85 15.43
CA GLU A 30 9.06 3.68 14.92
C GLU A 30 8.59 5.10 14.54
N PHE A 31 7.39 5.22 13.98
CA PHE A 31 6.80 6.51 13.66
C PHE A 31 6.52 7.33 14.94
N HIS A 32 6.05 6.69 16.02
CA HIS A 32 5.78 7.34 17.30
C HIS A 32 7.05 7.66 18.10
N SER A 33 8.12 6.88 17.94
CA SER A 33 9.38 7.11 18.67
C SER A 33 10.16 8.32 18.14
N VAL A 34 9.92 8.74 16.90
CA VAL A 34 10.57 9.90 16.29
C VAL A 34 9.62 11.08 16.27
N LYS A 35 9.94 12.13 17.03
CA LYS A 35 9.22 13.42 17.03
C LYS A 35 9.24 14.02 15.61
N LEU A 36 8.11 13.89 14.90
CA LEU A 36 7.79 14.52 13.60
C LEU A 36 8.80 14.23 12.47
N ARG A 37 8.49 13.24 11.63
CA ARG A 37 9.13 13.15 10.31
C ARG A 37 8.43 14.12 9.35
N PRO A 38 9.12 15.12 8.76
CA PRO A 38 8.56 15.98 7.71
C PRO A 38 8.43 15.22 6.37
N THR A 39 8.33 13.89 6.41
CA THR A 39 8.43 13.02 5.25
C THR A 39 7.23 12.09 5.17
N PRO A 40 6.77 11.74 3.97
CA PRO A 40 5.65 10.81 3.79
C PRO A 40 5.96 9.35 4.14
N THR A 41 7.22 9.02 4.43
CA THR A 41 7.63 7.66 4.84
C THR A 41 6.96 7.21 6.15
N GLY A 42 6.85 5.90 6.34
CA GLY A 42 6.21 5.27 7.49
C GLY A 42 4.79 4.75 7.21
N PRO A 43 4.01 4.47 8.26
CA PRO A 43 2.70 3.84 8.14
C PRO A 43 1.59 4.84 7.81
N TRP A 44 0.57 4.30 7.14
CA TRP A 44 -0.66 4.96 6.74
C TRP A 44 -1.83 4.00 6.86
N LYS A 45 -2.99 4.53 7.27
CA LYS A 45 -4.23 3.76 7.38
C LYS A 45 -5.42 4.61 6.92
N GLY A 46 -6.37 3.99 6.21
CA GLY A 46 -7.57 4.64 5.74
C GLY A 46 -8.43 3.70 4.90
N THR A 47 -8.94 4.19 3.78
CA THR A 47 -9.89 3.45 2.94
C THR A 47 -9.61 3.61 1.45
N TRP A 48 -9.98 2.59 0.69
CA TRP A 48 -10.14 2.69 -0.77
C TRP A 48 -11.63 2.69 -1.12
N LYS A 49 -11.98 3.32 -2.24
CA LYS A 49 -13.34 3.32 -2.80
C LYS A 49 -13.30 3.22 -4.31
N SER A 50 -14.02 2.26 -4.87
CA SER A 50 -14.29 2.11 -6.29
C SER A 50 -15.34 3.12 -6.75
N GLU A 51 -15.10 3.74 -7.89
CA GLU A 51 -16.07 4.55 -8.63
C GLU A 51 -16.84 3.74 -9.67
N VAL A 52 -16.43 2.50 -9.94
CA VAL A 52 -17.10 1.63 -10.92
C VAL A 52 -18.32 0.96 -10.29
N ASN A 53 -18.20 0.47 -9.06
CA ASN A 53 -19.27 -0.28 -8.38
C ASN A 53 -19.58 0.21 -6.95
N GLY A 54 -18.87 1.23 -6.46
CA GLY A 54 -19.09 1.78 -5.12
C GLY A 54 -18.56 0.92 -3.96
N HIS A 55 -17.96 -0.25 -4.24
CA HIS A 55 -17.28 -1.03 -3.22
C HIS A 55 -16.16 -0.22 -2.59
N HIS A 56 -15.94 -0.46 -1.31
CA HIS A 56 -14.93 0.22 -0.53
C HIS A 56 -14.46 -0.71 0.58
N GLY A 57 -13.33 -0.39 1.17
CA GLY A 57 -12.79 -1.18 2.26
C GLY A 57 -11.60 -0.53 2.93
N PRO A 58 -11.09 -1.14 4.00
CA PRO A 58 -9.94 -0.62 4.70
C PRO A 58 -8.68 -0.78 3.83
N LEU A 59 -7.78 0.17 3.99
CA LEU A 59 -6.49 0.21 3.31
C LEU A 59 -5.39 0.58 4.29
N TRP A 60 -4.30 -0.15 4.22
CA TRP A 60 -3.06 0.14 4.91
C TRP A 60 -1.94 0.34 3.88
N CYS A 61 -0.99 1.21 4.19
CA CYS A 61 0.20 1.39 3.39
C CYS A 61 1.41 1.64 4.28
N MET A 62 2.56 1.05 3.94
CA MET A 62 3.86 1.45 4.46
C MET A 62 4.67 2.03 3.32
N ILE A 63 5.18 3.25 3.51
CA ILE A 63 6.04 3.93 2.55
C ILE A 63 7.49 3.85 3.06
N THR A 64 8.36 3.18 2.32
CA THR A 64 9.81 3.14 2.58
C THR A 64 10.57 3.72 1.40
N ARG A 65 11.75 4.29 1.65
CA ARG A 65 12.68 4.66 0.58
C ARG A 65 13.41 3.39 0.13
N ASP A 66 13.63 3.25 -1.16
CA ASP A 66 14.44 2.16 -1.71
C ASP A 66 15.93 2.42 -1.42
N GLU A 67 16.63 1.40 -0.94
CA GLU A 67 18.04 1.52 -0.56
C GLU A 67 18.97 1.62 -1.78
N ALA A 68 18.60 0.96 -2.89
CA ALA A 68 19.39 0.95 -4.11
C ALA A 68 19.09 2.16 -5.00
N SER A 69 17.90 2.76 -4.85
CA SER A 69 17.42 3.89 -5.67
C SER A 69 16.85 5.01 -4.79
N PRO A 70 17.64 6.03 -4.42
CA PRO A 70 17.24 7.07 -3.46
C PRO A 70 15.97 7.87 -3.82
N ASP A 71 15.62 7.95 -5.11
CA ASP A 71 14.43 8.63 -5.63
C ASP A 71 13.21 7.69 -5.79
N THR A 72 13.38 6.42 -5.45
CA THR A 72 12.31 5.42 -5.49
C THR A 72 11.76 5.18 -4.09
N TYR A 73 10.43 5.18 -4.01
CA TYR A 73 9.69 4.88 -2.80
C TYR A 73 8.85 3.63 -3.02
N ASN A 74 8.94 2.70 -2.08
CA ASN A 74 8.15 1.47 -2.07
C ASN A 74 6.86 1.71 -1.29
N PHE A 75 5.74 1.69 -2.00
CA PHE A 75 4.41 1.77 -1.41
C PHE A 75 3.86 0.36 -1.22
N ARG A 76 3.96 -0.17 0.00
CA ARG A 76 3.47 -1.51 0.32
C ARG A 76 2.06 -1.46 0.89
N TYR A 77 1.10 -1.74 0.03
CA TYR A 77 -0.32 -1.74 0.34
C TYR A 77 -0.78 -3.08 0.92
N ARG A 78 -1.79 -3.00 1.78
CA ARG A 78 -2.69 -4.09 2.13
C ARG A 78 -4.11 -3.57 2.06
N ALA A 79 -4.91 -4.12 1.16
CA ALA A 79 -6.32 -3.74 0.98
C ALA A 79 -7.23 -4.86 1.50
N GLY A 80 -8.29 -4.50 2.20
CA GLY A 80 -9.35 -5.43 2.60
C GLY A 80 -10.61 -5.26 1.76
N TRP A 81 -11.31 -6.36 1.48
CA TRP A 81 -12.65 -6.35 0.88
C TRP A 81 -13.49 -7.51 1.43
N GLY A 82 -14.79 -7.29 1.61
CA GLY A 82 -15.63 -8.23 2.33
C GLY A 82 -15.15 -8.51 3.76
N LEU A 83 -15.58 -9.64 4.34
CA LEU A 83 -15.31 -9.95 5.76
C LEU A 83 -13.89 -10.47 6.03
N LEU A 84 -13.27 -11.19 5.10
CA LEU A 84 -12.02 -11.95 5.34
C LEU A 84 -11.00 -11.88 4.20
N GLN A 85 -11.23 -11.07 3.16
CA GLN A 85 -10.34 -11.06 1.99
C GLN A 85 -9.38 -9.87 2.07
N PHE A 86 -8.10 -10.16 1.85
CA PHE A 86 -7.03 -9.17 1.84
C PHE A 86 -6.09 -9.43 0.68
N GLY A 87 -5.53 -8.35 0.14
CA GLY A 87 -4.53 -8.37 -0.91
C GLY A 87 -3.36 -7.50 -0.54
N ASP A 88 -2.16 -8.03 -0.73
CA ASP A 88 -0.90 -7.33 -0.47
C ASP A 88 -0.21 -7.02 -1.80
N TYR A 89 0.29 -5.80 -1.96
CA TYR A 89 0.96 -5.37 -3.19
C TYR A 89 1.96 -4.25 -2.91
N THR A 90 3.16 -4.36 -3.47
CA THR A 90 4.18 -3.29 -3.40
C THR A 90 4.26 -2.59 -4.75
N HIS A 91 4.10 -1.27 -4.73
CA HIS A 91 4.28 -0.41 -5.90
C HIS A 91 5.56 0.43 -5.73
N PRO A 92 6.66 0.10 -6.41
CA PRO A 92 7.81 0.99 -6.49
C PRO A 92 7.46 2.20 -7.36
N ILE A 93 7.69 3.40 -6.84
CA ILE A 93 7.42 4.67 -7.53
C ILE A 93 8.65 5.55 -7.44
N THR A 94 9.28 5.81 -8.59
CA THR A 94 10.31 6.84 -8.71
C THR A 94 9.63 8.21 -8.80
N THR A 95 9.91 9.07 -7.84
CA THR A 95 9.33 10.42 -7.78
C THR A 95 10.22 11.38 -7.00
N THR A 96 9.96 12.67 -7.16
CA THR A 96 10.62 13.73 -6.42
C THR A 96 9.82 14.10 -5.17
N GLN A 97 10.54 14.44 -4.11
CA GLN A 97 9.96 15.05 -2.91
C GLN A 97 10.15 16.56 -2.98
N LYS A 98 9.07 17.33 -2.87
CA LYS A 98 9.11 18.79 -2.78
C LYS A 98 8.36 19.23 -1.53
N GLU A 99 8.99 20.05 -0.68
CA GLU A 99 8.37 20.59 0.55
C GLU A 99 7.73 19.50 1.44
N GLY A 100 8.42 18.36 1.56
CA GLY A 100 7.92 17.23 2.35
C GLY A 100 6.79 16.43 1.68
N THR A 101 6.39 16.75 0.46
CA THR A 101 5.31 16.06 -0.28
C THR A 101 5.87 15.24 -1.43
N LEU A 102 5.38 14.00 -1.58
CA LEU A 102 5.62 13.16 -2.76
C LEU A 102 4.50 13.40 -3.77
N SER A 103 4.85 13.79 -4.99
CA SER A 103 3.89 13.92 -6.10
C SER A 103 3.82 12.61 -6.86
N LEU A 104 2.64 12.00 -6.96
CA LEU A 104 2.47 10.71 -7.63
C LEU A 104 1.83 10.93 -9.00
N ASN A 105 2.52 10.48 -10.03
CA ASN A 105 1.99 10.32 -11.38
C ASN A 105 2.75 9.18 -12.04
N HIS A 106 2.35 7.95 -11.72
CA HIS A 106 3.12 6.77 -12.05
C HIS A 106 2.22 5.65 -12.59
N SER A 107 2.79 4.80 -13.43
CA SER A 107 2.11 3.65 -14.01
C SER A 107 3.02 2.43 -14.00
N MET A 108 2.44 1.26 -13.78
CA MET A 108 3.18 -0.01 -13.81
C MET A 108 2.35 -1.07 -14.53
N SER A 109 2.99 -1.85 -15.39
CA SER A 109 2.38 -3.06 -15.95
C SER A 109 2.27 -4.12 -14.86
N LEU A 110 1.07 -4.66 -14.67
CA LEU A 110 0.82 -5.77 -13.78
C LEU A 110 1.25 -7.08 -14.48
N PRO A 111 1.70 -8.10 -13.72
CA PRO A 111 2.09 -9.39 -14.29
C PRO A 111 0.92 -10.07 -15.01
N ASN A 112 1.20 -11.12 -15.79
CA ASN A 112 0.19 -12.02 -16.36
C ASN A 112 -0.93 -11.32 -17.17
N ASN A 113 -0.60 -10.25 -17.89
CA ASN A 113 -1.55 -9.45 -18.68
C ASN A 113 -2.73 -8.87 -17.89
N PHE A 114 -2.59 -8.65 -16.58
CA PHE A 114 -3.61 -7.97 -15.77
C PHE A 114 -3.76 -6.47 -16.10
N GLY A 115 -2.98 -5.97 -17.06
CA GLY A 115 -3.08 -4.61 -17.60
C GLY A 115 -2.10 -3.65 -16.95
N THR A 116 -2.42 -2.36 -17.00
CA THR A 116 -1.58 -1.30 -16.44
C THR A 116 -2.30 -0.66 -15.26
N TYR A 117 -1.66 -0.67 -14.10
CA TYR A 117 -2.10 0.07 -12.94
C TYR A 117 -1.51 1.48 -12.96
N ARG A 118 -2.33 2.48 -12.70
CA ARG A 118 -1.95 3.90 -12.64
C ARG A 118 -2.32 4.47 -11.29
N ILE A 119 -1.47 5.36 -10.79
CA ILE A 119 -1.71 6.13 -9.58
C ILE A 119 -1.39 7.60 -9.83
N LYS A 120 -2.28 8.48 -9.39
CA LYS A 120 -2.11 9.93 -9.47
C LYS A 120 -2.59 10.60 -8.19
N GLY A 121 -1.79 11.49 -7.62
CA GLY A 121 -2.15 12.20 -6.39
C GLY A 121 -0.93 12.71 -5.67
N GLN A 122 -1.04 12.88 -4.36
CA GLN A 122 0.07 13.35 -3.54
C GLN A 122 0.02 12.76 -2.14
N VAL A 123 1.19 12.65 -1.53
CA VAL A 123 1.32 12.24 -0.13
C VAL A 123 2.15 13.28 0.59
N SER A 124 1.52 14.03 1.49
CA SER A 124 2.17 14.99 2.37
C SER A 124 2.59 14.30 3.68
N PRO A 125 3.22 15.01 4.63
CA PRO A 125 3.54 14.42 5.93
C PRO A 125 2.30 13.95 6.72
N THR A 126 1.11 14.49 6.44
CA THR A 126 -0.12 14.23 7.22
C THR A 126 -1.28 13.66 6.41
N GLN A 127 -1.27 13.78 5.09
CA GLN A 127 -2.36 13.36 4.22
C GLN A 127 -1.85 12.49 3.06
N PHE A 128 -2.55 11.40 2.81
CA PHE A 128 -2.35 10.55 1.64
C PHE A 128 -3.67 10.55 0.87
N GLU A 129 -3.68 11.19 -0.30
CA GLU A 129 -4.83 11.19 -1.17
C GLU A 129 -4.41 10.92 -2.61
N CYS A 130 -4.92 9.83 -3.18
CA CYS A 130 -4.58 9.38 -4.51
C CYS A 130 -5.77 8.80 -5.24
N ARG A 131 -5.72 8.89 -6.56
CA ARG A 131 -6.60 8.19 -7.48
C ARG A 131 -5.85 6.99 -8.06
N PHE A 132 -6.53 5.85 -8.12
CA PHE A 132 -6.03 4.67 -8.79
C PHE A 132 -6.87 4.34 -10.02
N GLN A 133 -6.25 3.70 -11.01
CA GLN A 133 -6.93 3.19 -12.19
C GLN A 133 -6.20 1.95 -12.72
N GLY A 134 -6.91 0.84 -12.78
CA GLY A 134 -6.52 -0.37 -13.51
C GLY A 134 -7.52 -0.68 -14.63
N ASN A 135 -7.37 -1.84 -15.27
CA ASN A 135 -8.26 -2.24 -16.36
C ASN A 135 -9.71 -2.51 -15.91
N GLY A 136 -9.90 -3.01 -14.68
CA GLY A 136 -11.21 -3.41 -14.17
C GLY A 136 -11.80 -2.50 -13.10
N ASP A 137 -11.02 -1.58 -12.54
CA ASP A 137 -11.48 -0.69 -11.47
C ASP A 137 -10.74 0.65 -11.50
N LYS A 138 -11.38 1.67 -10.95
CA LYS A 138 -10.81 2.99 -10.70
C LYS A 138 -11.47 3.60 -9.47
N GLY A 139 -10.74 4.47 -8.80
CA GLY A 139 -11.31 5.20 -7.68
C GLY A 139 -10.27 5.92 -6.85
N THR A 140 -10.53 6.00 -5.55
CA THR A 140 -9.76 6.84 -4.63
C THR A 140 -9.21 6.04 -3.46
N MET A 141 -8.03 6.44 -2.99
CA MET A 141 -7.42 6.01 -1.74
C MET A 141 -7.23 7.25 -0.86
N VAL A 142 -7.79 7.23 0.34
CA VAL A 142 -7.68 8.31 1.33
C VAL A 142 -7.17 7.71 2.63
N LEU A 143 -5.98 8.11 3.07
CA LEU A 143 -5.33 7.60 4.28
C LEU A 143 -4.76 8.75 5.13
N GLN A 144 -4.63 8.47 6.41
CA GLN A 144 -4.05 9.34 7.43
C GLN A 144 -2.99 8.58 8.21
N ARG A 145 -2.22 9.31 9.02
CA ARG A 145 -1.30 8.69 9.98
C ARG A 145 -2.10 7.90 11.02
N PRO A 146 -1.68 6.67 11.36
CA PRO A 146 -2.29 5.94 12.46
C PRO A 146 -2.03 6.68 13.78
N HIS A 147 -3.03 6.68 14.66
CA HIS A 147 -2.95 7.17 16.04
C HIS A 147 -2.61 6.04 17.01
#